data_AF-B9I841-F1
#
_entry.id   AF-B9I841-F1
#
_cell.length_a   1.000
_cell.length_b   1.000
_cell.length_c   1.000
_cell.angle_alpha   90.00
_cell.angle_beta   90.00
_cell.angle_gamma   90.00
#
_symmetry.space_group_name_H-M   'P 1'
#
loop_
_entity.id
_entity.type
_entity.pdbx_description
1 polymer ?
#
loop_
_entity_poly.entity_id
_entity_poly.type
_entity_poly.pdbx_seq_one_letter_code
_entity_poly.pdbx_strand_id
1 'polypeptide(L)'
;MKLYFSEVTDLDTTQKKRSFRIYIDNNPPKSEPIIPPYGKVTEMLINYTASSNTSFSLVSTLDSTLPPLTMPWKSFLLAIL
;
A
#
# COMPACT_ATOMS: atom_id res chain seq x y z
N MET A 1 -3.98 -12.53 2.30
CA MET A 1 -4.37 -11.22 2.86
C MET A 1 -4.85 -10.30 1.76
N LYS A 2 -5.91 -9.52 1.99
CA LYS A 2 -6.40 -8.50 1.04
C LYS A 2 -6.09 -7.11 1.57
N LEU A 3 -5.58 -6.24 0.70
CA LEU A 3 -5.28 -4.84 1.00
C LEU A 3 -6.05 -3.94 0.04
N TYR A 4 -6.46 -2.78 0.52
CA TYR A 4 -7.26 -1.83 -0.24
C TYR A 4 -6.62 -0.45 -0.18
N PHE A 5 -6.46 0.21 -1.34
CA PHE A 5 -5.84 1.52 -1.43
C PHE A 5 -6.68 2.48 -2.28
N SER A 6 -6.70 3.75 -1.90
CA SER A 6 -7.36 4.86 -2.61
C SER A 6 -6.62 6.16 -2.27
N GLU A 7 -6.60 7.10 -3.21
CA GLU A 7 -6.22 8.50 -2.92
C GLU A 7 -7.46 9.38 -2.73
N VAL A 8 -7.29 10.46 -1.96
CA VAL A 8 -8.29 11.52 -1.81
C VAL A 8 -8.29 12.45 -3.02
N THR A 9 -9.46 12.92 -3.42
CA THR A 9 -9.65 13.77 -4.62
C THR A 9 -9.16 15.21 -4.45
N ASP A 10 -8.87 15.64 -3.22
CA ASP A 10 -8.44 17.01 -2.90
C ASP A 10 -6.94 17.26 -3.20
N LEU A 11 -6.24 16.24 -3.70
CA LEU A 11 -4.87 16.37 -4.18
C LEU A 11 -4.85 16.76 -5.66
N ASP A 12 -3.83 17.54 -6.06
CA ASP A 12 -3.58 17.81 -7.48
C ASP A 12 -3.20 16.50 -8.20
N THR A 13 -4.19 15.88 -8.83
CA THR A 13 -4.06 14.59 -9.52
C THR A 13 -3.11 14.62 -10.73
N THR A 14 -2.74 15.80 -11.22
CA THR A 14 -1.85 15.96 -12.39
C THR A 14 -0.38 16.04 -12.01
N GLN A 15 -0.07 16.55 -10.81
CA GLN A 15 1.30 16.74 -10.32
C GLN A 15 1.67 15.78 -9.18
N LYS A 16 0.66 15.33 -8.42
CA LYS A 16 0.86 14.46 -7.27
C LYS A 16 0.58 13.02 -7.65
N LYS A 17 1.59 12.17 -7.46
CA LYS A 17 1.55 10.74 -7.71
C LYS A 17 2.06 10.03 -6.48
N ARG A 18 1.26 9.11 -5.97
CA ARG A 18 1.73 8.14 -4.99
C ARG A 18 1.96 6.80 -5.67
N SER A 19 3.14 6.25 -5.46
CA SER A 19 3.51 4.94 -5.96
C SER A 19 4.45 4.26 -4.98
N PHE A 20 4.12 3.04 -4.57
CA PHE A 20 4.90 2.30 -3.59
C PHE A 20 4.83 0.79 -3.83
N ARG A 21 5.76 0.05 -3.22
CA ARG A 21 5.78 -1.40 -3.19
C ARG A 21 5.67 -1.93 -1.77
N ILE A 22 5.21 -3.16 -1.65
CA ILE A 22 5.04 -3.85 -0.37
C ILE A 22 6.23 -4.76 -0.12
N TYR A 23 6.86 -4.59 1.04
CA TYR A 23 7.97 -5.41 1.52
C TYR A 23 7.50 -6.19 2.75
N ILE A 24 7.93 -7.45 2.82
CA ILE A 24 7.65 -8.33 3.95
C ILE A 24 8.97 -8.90 4.46
N ASP A 25 9.28 -8.70 5.74
CA ASP A 25 10.49 -9.23 6.38
C ASP A 25 11.79 -8.85 5.65
N ASN A 26 11.84 -7.60 5.16
CA ASN A 26 12.95 -7.05 4.35
C ASN A 26 13.29 -7.84 3.08
N ASN A 27 12.42 -8.74 2.62
CA ASN A 27 12.58 -9.45 1.36
C ASN A 27 12.32 -8.54 0.15
N PRO A 28 12.71 -8.95 -1.07
CA PRO A 28 12.29 -8.27 -2.29
C PRO A 28 10.77 -8.01 -2.33
N PRO A 29 10.35 -6.94 -3.02
CA PRO A 29 8.97 -6.51 -2.98
C PRO A 29 8.04 -7.61 -3.45
N LYS A 30 6.94 -7.79 -2.72
CA LYS A 30 5.89 -8.79 -3.02
C LYS A 30 4.87 -8.29 -4.04
N SER A 31 5.09 -7.09 -4.58
CA SER A 31 4.17 -6.41 -5.48
C SER A 31 4.94 -5.69 -6.60
N GLU A 32 4.28 -5.57 -7.75
CA GLU A 32 4.56 -4.47 -8.66
C GLU A 32 4.24 -3.12 -7.98
N PRO A 33 4.72 -1.98 -8.53
CA PRO A 33 4.33 -0.67 -8.07
C PRO A 33 2.79 -0.53 -7.97
N ILE A 34 2.32 -0.18 -6.78
CA ILE A 34 0.92 0.11 -6.52
C ILE A 34 0.72 1.60 -6.68
N ILE A 35 -0.16 1.99 -7.59
CA ILE A 35 -0.60 3.37 -7.79
C ILE A 35 -2.06 3.42 -7.36
N PRO A 36 -2.37 3.92 -6.15
CA PRO A 36 -3.75 4.02 -5.71
C PRO A 36 -4.52 5.01 -6.59
N PRO A 37 -5.72 4.65 -7.07
CA PRO A 37 -6.49 5.56 -7.90
C PRO A 37 -7.17 6.65 -7.07
N TYR A 38 -7.36 7.82 -7.67
CA TYR A 38 -8.11 8.93 -7.07
C TYR A 38 -9.61 8.65 -7.07
N GLY A 39 -10.26 8.76 -5.91
CA GLY A 39 -11.72 8.58 -5.77
C GLY A 39 -12.22 7.17 -6.09
N LYS A 40 -11.33 6.18 -6.19
CA LYS A 40 -11.64 4.76 -6.44
C LYS A 40 -10.77 3.89 -5.56
N VAL A 41 -11.17 2.63 -5.37
CA VAL A 41 -10.41 1.66 -4.59
C VAL A 41 -9.72 0.66 -5.52
N THR A 42 -8.47 0.33 -5.23
CA THR A 42 -7.78 -0.83 -5.79
C THR A 42 -7.63 -1.91 -4.72
N GLU A 43 -7.99 -3.15 -5.07
CA GLU A 43 -7.78 -4.34 -4.22
C GLU A 43 -6.48 -5.03 -4.63
N MET A 44 -5.68 -5.39 -3.63
CA MET A 44 -4.49 -6.21 -3.82
C MET A 44 -4.56 -7.47 -2.95
N LEU A 45 -4.38 -8.61 -3.59
CA LEU A 45 -4.22 -9.89 -2.90
C LEU A 45 -2.73 -10.19 -2.69
N ILE A 46 -2.34 -10.42 -1.43
CA ILE A 46 -1.03 -10.94 -1.07
C ILE A 46 -1.20 -12.35 -0.54
N ASN A 47 -0.60 -13.31 -1.25
CA ASN A 47 -0.49 -14.70 -0.81
C ASN A 47 0.70 -14.85 0.13
N TYR A 48 0.49 -14.50 1.40
CA TYR A 48 1.49 -14.63 2.46
C TYR A 48 0.80 -15.02 3.77
N THR A 49 1.43 -15.95 4.49
CA THR A 49 1.03 -16.33 5.84
C THR A 49 1.90 -15.57 6.83
N ALA A 50 1.32 -14.62 7.54
CA ALA A 50 2.02 -13.81 8.54
C ALA A 50 2.09 -14.52 9.90
N SER A 51 3.16 -14.26 10.64
CA SER A 51 3.35 -14.61 12.05
C SER A 51 3.54 -13.34 12.89
N SER A 52 3.61 -13.47 14.21
CA SER A 52 3.72 -12.33 15.13
C SER A 52 4.98 -11.48 14.93
N ASN A 53 6.01 -12.03 14.30
CA ASN A 53 7.27 -11.35 13.95
C ASN A 53 7.30 -10.85 12.50
N THR A 54 6.24 -11.05 11.71
CA THR A 54 6.18 -10.56 10.34
C THR A 54 6.10 -9.04 10.33
N SER A 55 7.00 -8.41 9.59
CA SER A 55 7.03 -6.97 9.37
C SER A 55 6.53 -6.63 7.98
N PHE A 56 5.64 -5.64 7.89
CA PHE A 56 5.13 -5.09 6.63
C PHE A 56 5.61 -3.66 6.49
N SER A 57 6.16 -3.32 5.33
CA SER A 57 6.56 -1.95 5.01
C SER A 57 6.11 -1.56 3.61
N LEU A 58 5.69 -0.30 3.49
CA LEU A 58 5.37 0.33 2.22
C LEU A 58 6.54 1.26 1.87
N VAL A 59 7.13 1.07 0.70
CA VAL A 59 8.32 1.82 0.28
C VAL A 59 8.02 2.50 -1.05
N SER A 60 8.27 3.81 -1.11
CA SER A 60 8.02 4.61 -2.32
C SER A 60 8.86 4.12 -3.50
N THR A 61 8.28 4.18 -4.69
CA THR A 61 9.06 4.08 -5.93
C THR A 61 9.77 5.41 -6.22
N LEU A 62 10.77 5.37 -7.09
CA LEU A 62 11.61 6.52 -7.42
C LEU A 62 10.83 7.71 -8.02
N ASP A 63 9.73 7.42 -8.72
CA ASP A 63 8.86 8.40 -9.39
C ASP A 63 7.66 8.85 -8.54
N SER A 64 7.59 8.43 -7.27
CA SER A 64 6.55 8.86 -6.35
C SER A 64 6.84 10.27 -5.85
N THR A 65 5.91 11.20 -6.03
CA THR A 65 6.00 12.57 -5.51
C THR A 65 5.34 12.73 -4.13
N LEU A 66 4.63 11.70 -3.68
CA LEU A 66 4.06 11.58 -2.34
C LEU A 66 4.72 10.44 -1.55
N PRO A 67 4.78 10.53 -0.20
CA PRO A 67 5.28 9.43 0.64
C PRO A 67 4.37 8.19 0.51
N PRO A 68 4.72 7.01 1.01
CA PRO A 68 3.77 5.89 1.09
C PRO A 68 2.60 6.24 2.02
N LEU A 69 1.45 5.60 1.82
CA LEU A 69 0.34 5.78 2.75
C LEU A 69 0.75 5.23 4.11
N THR A 70 0.84 6.10 5.12
CA THR A 70 0.97 5.65 6.50
C THR A 70 -0.41 5.18 6.94
N MET A 71 -0.58 3.88 7.13
CA MET A 71 -1.70 3.42 7.94
C MET A 71 -1.38 3.85 9.37
N PRO A 72 -2.10 4.81 9.99
CA PRO A 72 -1.96 4.98 11.43
C PRO A 72 -2.28 3.62 12.04
N TRP A 73 -1.46 3.16 12.99
CA TRP A 73 -1.39 1.79 13.53
C TRP A 73 -2.67 1.29 14.24
N LYS A 74 -3.82 1.91 13.95
CA LYS A 74 -5.16 1.56 14.36
C LYS A 74 -6.14 1.79 13.20
N SER A 75 -6.02 1.02 12.14
CA SER A 75 -7.02 0.93 11.07
C SER A 75 -7.17 -0.53 10.69
N PHE A 76 -8.41 -1.02 10.76
CA PHE A 76 -8.81 -2.42 10.77
C PHE A 76 -8.23 -3.23 9.61
N LEU A 77 -7.50 -4.30 9.94
CA LEU A 77 -7.30 -5.43 9.04
C LEU A 77 -8.62 -6.22 9.04
N LEU A 78 -9.45 -6.09 8.00
CA LEU A 78 -10.54 -7.04 7.82
C LEU A 78 -9.96 -8.33 7.21
N ALA A 79 -9.41 -9.17 8.09
CA ALA A 79 -9.26 -10.59 7.79
C ALA A 79 -10.66 -11.20 7.82
N ILE A 80 -11.26 -11.43 6.66
CA ILE A 80 -12.42 -12.33 6.57
C ILE A 80 -11.82 -13.75 6.70
N LEU A 81 -12.17 -14.41 7.81
CA LEU A 81 -11.92 -15.83 8.08
C LEU A 81 -12.69 -16.72 7.09
#